data_AF-A0A538ID47-F1
#
_entry.id   AF-A0A538ID47-F1
#
_cell.length_a   1.000
_cell.length_b   1.000
_cell.length_c   1.000
_cell.angle_alpha   90.00
_cell.angle_beta   90.00
_cell.angle_gamma   90.00
#
_symmetry.space_group_name_H-M   'P 1'
#
loop_
_entity.id
_entity.type
_entity.pdbx_description
1 polymer ?
#
loop_
_entity_poly.entity_id
_entity_poly.type
_entity_poly.pdbx_seq_one_letter_code
_entity_poly.pdbx_strand_id
1 'polypeptide(L)'
;MDERYPIGVTESCAVHVLRHDGGGSGYAGWSATVGLRSGEATIRVPGHYAGVLAERLAAATERFMPGRRLARDEYLDVTALATEGAETVALSSTARSPVRVTIEVPREEIDELASLLAEAQQLIETLRQGLGLVPDSLPEAL
;
A
#
# COMPACT_ATOMS: atom_id res chain seq x y z
N MET A 1 10.20 11.26 -15.51
CA MET A 1 10.37 11.57 -14.09
C MET A 1 9.12 11.10 -13.40
N ASP A 2 9.21 10.15 -12.47
CA ASP A 2 8.01 9.63 -11.82
C ASP A 2 7.43 10.72 -10.88
N GLU A 3 6.18 11.12 -11.10
CA GLU A 3 5.47 12.03 -10.20
C GLU A 3 5.02 11.24 -8.96
N ARG A 4 5.18 11.82 -7.77
CA ARG A 4 4.85 11.19 -6.49
C ARG A 4 3.81 12.01 -5.75
N TYR A 5 2.71 11.37 -5.43
CA TYR A 5 1.59 11.92 -4.70
C TYR A 5 1.55 11.28 -3.31
N PRO A 6 1.82 12.02 -2.22
CA PRO A 6 1.56 11.49 -0.89
C PRO A 6 0.07 11.16 -0.76
N ILE A 7 -0.27 10.17 0.06
CA ILE A 7 -1.66 9.89 0.43
C ILE A 7 -1.84 10.15 1.91
N GLY A 8 -0.95 9.56 2.72
CA GLY A 8 -0.91 9.78 4.16
C GLY A 8 0.14 8.91 4.82
N VAL A 9 0.17 8.99 6.14
CA VAL A 9 1.08 8.24 7.00
C VAL A 9 0.29 7.63 8.14
N THR A 10 0.65 6.42 8.53
CA THR A 10 0.34 5.87 9.85
C THR A 10 1.54 6.15 10.77
N GLU A 11 1.53 5.63 12.01
CA GLU A 11 2.71 5.76 12.88
C GLU A 11 3.96 5.12 12.25
N SER A 12 3.81 3.93 11.65
CA SER A 12 4.92 3.13 11.12
C SER A 12 5.10 3.21 9.61
N CYS A 13 4.06 3.55 8.83
CA CYS A 13 4.05 3.45 7.38
C CYS A 13 3.71 4.76 6.68
N ALA A 14 4.11 4.88 5.41
CA ALA A 14 3.73 5.95 4.52
C ALA A 14 3.20 5.39 3.19
N VAL A 15 2.07 5.94 2.73
CA VAL A 15 1.41 5.55 1.48
C VAL A 15 1.56 6.66 0.45
N HIS A 16 1.93 6.27 -0.76
CA HIS A 16 2.06 7.19 -1.89
C HIS A 16 1.53 6.56 -3.16
N VAL A 17 1.05 7.39 -4.08
CA VAL A 17 0.76 7.03 -5.46
C VAL A 17 1.90 7.55 -6.34
N LEU A 18 2.36 6.72 -7.28
CA LEU A 18 3.36 7.09 -8.26
C LEU A 18 2.74 7.07 -9.66
N ARG A 19 3.07 8.07 -10.46
CA ARG A 19 2.83 8.08 -11.90
C ARG A 19 4.13 7.75 -12.63
N HIS A 20 4.05 6.85 -13.60
CA HIS A 20 5.19 6.43 -14.41
C HIS A 20 5.13 7.04 -15.79
N ASP A 21 6.17 7.78 -16.16
CA ASP A 21 6.33 8.29 -17.52
C ASP A 21 6.61 7.10 -18.46
N GLY A 22 5.64 6.77 -19.30
CA GLY A 22 5.74 5.70 -20.30
C GLY A 22 4.92 4.44 -19.99
N GLY A 23 4.28 4.35 -18.83
CA GLY A 23 3.22 3.35 -18.62
C GLY A 23 2.00 3.79 -19.41
N GLY A 24 1.57 2.99 -20.39
CA GLY A 24 0.49 3.35 -21.32
C GLY A 24 -0.83 3.80 -20.65
N SER A 25 -1.81 4.22 -21.45
CA SER A 25 -3.09 4.74 -20.95
C SER A 25 -3.75 3.81 -19.92
N GLY A 26 -4.24 4.36 -18.81
CA GLY A 26 -4.93 3.61 -17.74
C GLY A 26 -4.02 3.23 -16.58
N TYR A 27 -4.31 2.12 -15.87
CA TYR A 27 -3.60 1.74 -14.65
C TYR A 27 -2.12 1.40 -14.84
N ALA A 28 -1.67 1.09 -16.06
CA ALA A 28 -0.27 0.77 -16.35
C ALA A 28 0.67 1.96 -16.09
N GLY A 29 0.15 3.18 -16.14
CA GLY A 29 0.87 4.40 -15.77
C GLY A 29 0.95 4.69 -14.28
N TRP A 30 0.42 3.83 -13.41
CA TRP A 30 0.27 4.12 -11.99
C TRP A 30 0.70 2.96 -11.09
N SER A 31 1.21 3.29 -9.91
CA SER A 31 1.41 2.36 -8.81
C SER A 31 1.05 2.98 -7.46
N ALA A 32 0.75 2.14 -6.48
CA ALA A 32 0.71 2.55 -5.08
C ALA A 32 1.91 1.95 -4.36
N THR A 33 2.43 2.66 -3.37
CA THR A 33 3.53 2.18 -2.52
C THR A 33 3.14 2.21 -1.06
N VAL A 34 3.47 1.15 -0.34
CA VAL A 34 3.48 1.10 1.12
C VAL A 34 4.94 0.99 1.54
N GLY A 35 5.43 1.98 2.28
CA GLY A 35 6.80 1.97 2.80
C GLY A 35 6.83 2.21 4.29
N LEU A 36 7.89 1.75 4.95
CA LEU A 36 8.18 2.19 6.31
C LEU A 36 8.39 3.70 6.32
N ARG A 37 7.90 4.38 7.34
CA ARG A 37 8.08 5.82 7.51
C ARG A 37 9.56 6.21 7.64
N SER A 38 10.42 5.30 8.11
CA SER A 38 11.88 5.43 8.13
C SER A 38 12.51 5.47 6.73
N GLY A 39 11.81 4.97 5.70
CA GLY A 39 12.30 4.84 4.34
C GLY A 39 13.13 3.58 4.07
N GLU A 40 13.29 2.70 5.06
CA GLU A 40 14.17 1.51 4.96
C GLU A 40 13.62 0.42 4.02
N ALA A 41 12.30 0.33 3.89
CA ALA A 41 11.64 -0.64 3.04
C ALA A 41 10.42 -0.02 2.35
N THR A 42 10.19 -0.41 1.09
CA THR A 42 9.00 -0.01 0.34
C THR A 42 8.57 -1.13 -0.58
N ILE A 43 7.28 -1.45 -0.54
CA ILE A 43 6.62 -2.35 -1.47
C ILE A 43 5.80 -1.52 -2.45
N ARG A 44 6.00 -1.77 -3.74
CA ARG A 44 5.24 -1.16 -4.83
C ARG A 44 4.25 -2.19 -5.38
N VAL A 45 3.00 -1.78 -5.56
CA VAL A 45 1.94 -2.58 -6.19
C VAL A 45 1.36 -1.85 -7.40
N PRO A 46 0.85 -2.56 -8.42
CA PRO A 46 0.23 -1.92 -9.59
C PRO A 46 -0.96 -1.03 -9.22
N GLY A 47 -1.24 0.00 -10.01
CA GLY A 47 -2.24 1.00 -9.67
C GLY A 47 -3.67 0.48 -9.53
N HIS A 48 -4.04 -0.62 -10.20
CA HIS A 48 -5.36 -1.25 -10.05
C HIS A 48 -5.49 -2.08 -8.76
N TYR A 49 -4.38 -2.30 -8.04
CA TYR A 49 -4.31 -3.23 -6.93
C TYR A 49 -4.43 -2.54 -5.56
N ALA A 50 -4.37 -1.21 -5.49
CA ALA A 50 -4.46 -0.48 -4.22
C ALA A 50 -5.77 -0.78 -3.48
N GLY A 51 -6.91 -0.72 -4.18
CA GLY A 51 -8.21 -1.06 -3.61
C GLY A 51 -8.34 -2.53 -3.20
N VAL A 52 -7.77 -3.45 -3.99
CA VAL A 52 -7.75 -4.88 -3.66
C VAL A 52 -6.94 -5.14 -2.39
N LEU A 53 -5.81 -4.44 -2.22
CA LEU A 53 -5.01 -4.53 -1.00
C LEU A 53 -5.75 -3.95 0.21
N ALA A 54 -6.43 -2.81 0.05
CA ALA A 54 -7.24 -2.21 1.11
C ALA A 54 -8.31 -3.18 1.65
N GLU A 55 -9.12 -3.78 0.77
CA GLU A 55 -10.14 -4.76 1.17
C GLU A 55 -9.55 -5.98 1.89
N ARG A 56 -8.37 -6.43 1.46
CA ARG A 56 -7.68 -7.56 2.09
C ARG A 56 -7.12 -7.23 3.45
N LEU A 57 -6.65 -6.00 3.67
CA LEU A 57 -6.17 -5.55 4.97
C LEU A 57 -7.34 -5.40 5.94
N ALA A 58 -8.47 -4.84 5.50
CA ALA A 58 -9.69 -4.81 6.32
C ALA A 58 -10.14 -6.23 6.71
N ALA A 59 -10.17 -7.18 5.77
CA ALA A 59 -10.49 -8.58 6.06
C ALA A 59 -9.42 -9.29 6.91
N ALA A 60 -8.16 -8.83 6.86
CA ALA A 60 -7.06 -9.38 7.65
C ALA A 60 -7.25 -9.06 9.14
N THR A 61 -7.73 -7.86 9.49
CA THR A 61 -8.05 -7.45 10.86
C THR A 61 -9.05 -8.41 11.51
N GLU A 62 -10.13 -8.75 10.79
CA GLU A 62 -11.19 -9.65 11.28
C GLU A 62 -10.73 -11.11 11.45
N ARG A 63 -9.78 -11.54 10.60
CA ARG A 63 -9.34 -12.94 10.50
C ARG A 63 -8.00 -13.21 11.17
N PHE A 64 -7.47 -12.22 11.88
CA PHE A 64 -6.15 -12.23 12.47
C PHE A 64 -5.96 -13.44 13.39
N MET A 65 -4.91 -14.21 13.11
CA MET A 65 -4.49 -15.34 13.93
C MET A 65 -2.99 -15.52 13.72
N PRO A 66 -2.14 -15.44 14.76
CA PRO A 66 -0.70 -15.53 14.59
C PRO A 66 -0.24 -16.78 13.81
N GLY A 67 0.72 -16.59 12.90
CA GLY A 67 1.24 -17.63 12.00
C GLY A 67 0.33 -17.95 10.82
N ARG A 68 -0.86 -17.34 10.73
CA ARG A 68 -1.80 -17.57 9.63
C ARG A 68 -1.44 -16.71 8.43
N ARG A 69 -1.34 -17.35 7.26
CA ARG A 69 -1.42 -16.65 5.97
C ARG A 69 -2.85 -16.16 5.75
N LEU A 70 -3.02 -14.85 5.66
CA LEU A 70 -4.33 -14.19 5.54
C LEU A 70 -4.74 -14.01 4.08
N ALA A 71 -3.79 -13.68 3.21
CA ALA A 71 -4.00 -13.56 1.76
C ALA A 71 -2.70 -13.82 1.00
N ARG A 72 -2.79 -14.32 -0.23
CA ARG A 72 -1.65 -14.44 -1.14
C ARG A 72 -2.12 -14.39 -2.58
N ASP A 73 -1.41 -13.63 -3.40
CA ASP A 73 -1.60 -13.64 -4.85
C ASP A 73 -0.28 -13.42 -5.62
N GLU A 74 -0.39 -12.88 -6.84
CA GLU A 74 0.75 -12.59 -7.69
C GLU A 74 1.57 -11.36 -7.26
N TYR A 75 1.00 -10.44 -6.47
CA TYR A 75 1.64 -9.20 -6.05
C TYR A 75 2.12 -9.23 -4.60
N LEU A 76 1.34 -9.83 -3.69
CA LEU A 76 1.63 -9.77 -2.25
C LEU A 76 1.25 -11.05 -1.50
N ASP A 77 1.97 -11.34 -0.41
CA ASP A 77 1.64 -12.31 0.64
C ASP A 77 1.41 -11.54 1.95
N VAL A 78 0.26 -11.77 2.59
CA VAL A 78 -0.17 -11.13 3.84
C VAL A 78 -0.21 -12.21 4.91
N THR A 79 0.58 -12.04 5.97
CA THR A 79 0.67 -13.02 7.06
C THR A 79 0.54 -12.33 8.41
N ALA A 80 -0.30 -12.88 9.29
CA ALA A 80 -0.36 -12.45 10.69
C ALA A 80 0.84 -13.01 11.45
N LEU A 81 1.57 -12.15 12.13
CA LEU A 81 2.70 -12.49 12.98
C LEU A 81 2.43 -12.04 14.41
N ALA A 82 3.02 -12.75 15.36
CA ALA A 82 3.11 -12.29 16.75
C ALA A 82 4.50 -12.62 17.27
N THR A 83 5.25 -11.59 17.63
CA THR A 83 6.64 -11.71 18.12
C THR A 83 6.76 -10.89 19.39
N GLU A 84 7.27 -11.50 20.46
CA GLU A 84 7.53 -10.81 21.75
C GLU A 84 6.32 -10.03 22.33
N GLY A 85 5.10 -10.47 22.02
CA GLY A 85 3.86 -9.82 22.47
C GLY A 85 3.36 -8.69 21.58
N ALA A 86 4.07 -8.35 20.51
CA ALA A 86 3.58 -7.44 19.47
C ALA A 86 2.89 -8.24 18.35
N GLU A 87 1.68 -7.80 17.97
CA GLU A 87 0.93 -8.37 16.85
C GLU A 87 1.14 -7.50 15.60
N THR A 88 1.63 -8.11 14.52
CA THR A 88 1.88 -7.41 13.25
C THR A 88 1.28 -8.16 12.08
N VAL A 89 1.03 -7.45 10.99
CA VAL A 89 0.73 -8.04 9.69
C VAL A 89 1.94 -7.81 8.78
N ALA A 90 2.56 -8.89 8.36
CA ALA A 90 3.64 -8.87 7.40
C ALA A 90 3.09 -8.76 5.97
N LEU A 91 3.44 -7.68 5.29
CA LEU A 91 3.22 -7.46 3.87
C LEU A 91 4.50 -7.86 3.15
N SER A 92 4.46 -8.95 2.38
CA SER A 92 5.63 -9.47 1.70
C SER A 92 5.44 -9.44 0.19
N SER A 93 6.35 -8.80 -0.52
CA SER A 93 6.44 -8.95 -1.97
C SER A 93 6.58 -10.43 -2.37
N THR A 94 5.96 -10.80 -3.48
CA THR A 94 5.97 -12.20 -3.97
C THR A 94 7.26 -12.51 -4.72
N ALA A 95 7.40 -13.78 -5.14
CA ALA A 95 8.52 -14.23 -5.96
C ALA A 95 8.58 -13.58 -7.37
N ARG A 96 7.55 -12.84 -7.79
CA ARG A 96 7.60 -12.03 -9.02
C ARG A 96 8.36 -10.72 -8.85
N SER A 97 8.59 -10.31 -7.60
CA SER A 97 9.50 -9.20 -7.31
C SER A 97 10.95 -9.67 -7.44
N PRO A 98 11.83 -8.91 -8.12
CA PRO A 98 13.25 -9.26 -8.23
C PRO A 98 13.96 -9.23 -6.86
N VAL A 99 13.38 -8.54 -5.88
CA VAL A 99 13.87 -8.47 -4.49
C VAL A 99 12.71 -8.76 -3.55
N ARG A 100 12.93 -9.67 -2.60
CA ARG A 100 11.99 -9.95 -1.51
C ARG A 100 12.11 -8.85 -0.45
N VAL A 101 11.12 -7.98 -0.41
CA VAL A 101 10.89 -6.99 0.65
C VAL A 101 9.69 -7.42 1.47
N THR A 102 9.81 -7.31 2.79
CA THR A 102 8.73 -7.50 3.76
C THR A 102 8.66 -6.27 4.66
N ILE A 103 7.46 -5.79 4.91
CA ILE A 103 7.15 -4.72 5.86
C ILE A 103 6.20 -5.30 6.89
N GLU A 104 6.53 -5.14 8.17
CA GLU A 104 5.64 -5.48 9.28
C GLU A 104 4.90 -4.23 9.72
N VAL A 105 3.58 -4.32 9.73
CA VAL A 105 2.68 -3.23 10.14
C VAL A 105 2.02 -3.63 11.45
N PRO A 106 2.06 -2.81 12.50
CA PRO A 106 1.33 -3.10 13.74
C PRO A 106 -0.15 -3.34 13.47
N ARG A 107 -0.74 -4.31 14.16
CA ARG A 107 -2.13 -4.73 13.92
C ARG A 107 -3.12 -3.57 14.08
N GLU A 108 -2.87 -2.71 15.06
CA GLU A 108 -3.67 -1.52 15.34
C GLU A 108 -3.66 -0.48 14.20
N GLU A 109 -2.64 -0.49 13.34
CA GLU A 109 -2.52 0.43 12.19
C GLU A 109 -3.19 -0.11 10.91
N ILE A 110 -3.67 -1.35 10.90
CA ILE A 110 -4.11 -2.03 9.67
C ILE A 110 -5.36 -1.38 9.05
N ASP A 111 -6.31 -0.97 9.88
CA ASP A 111 -7.54 -0.33 9.39
C ASP A 111 -7.26 1.08 8.84
N GLU A 112 -6.33 1.80 9.44
CA GLU A 112 -5.85 3.09 8.94
C GLU A 112 -5.11 2.91 7.61
N LEU A 113 -4.18 1.96 7.55
CA LEU A 113 -3.45 1.64 6.31
C LEU A 113 -4.40 1.20 5.18
N ALA A 114 -5.43 0.42 5.51
CA ALA A 114 -6.45 0.02 4.55
C ALA A 114 -7.21 1.25 4.00
N SER A 115 -7.54 2.20 4.86
CA SER A 115 -8.21 3.46 4.47
C SER A 115 -7.32 4.29 3.54
N LEU A 116 -6.03 4.46 3.86
CA LEU A 116 -5.08 5.15 2.98
C LEU A 116 -4.93 4.47 1.61
N LEU A 117 -4.97 3.15 1.55
CA LEU A 117 -4.92 2.42 0.28
C LEU A 117 -6.21 2.55 -0.54
N ALA A 118 -7.36 2.68 0.11
CA ALA A 118 -8.63 2.99 -0.56
C ALA A 118 -8.62 4.42 -1.14
N GLU A 119 -8.06 5.40 -0.41
CA GLU A 119 -7.85 6.76 -0.92
C GLU A 119 -6.86 6.79 -2.08
N ALA A 120 -5.77 6.03 -1.99
CA ALA A 120 -4.81 5.86 -3.08
C ALA A 120 -5.51 5.33 -4.35
N GLN A 121 -6.41 4.35 -4.22
CA GLN A 121 -7.21 3.85 -5.33
C GLN A 121 -8.09 4.98 -5.91
N GLN A 122 -8.80 5.73 -5.07
CA GLN A 122 -9.66 6.84 -5.53
C GLN A 122 -8.87 7.92 -6.27
N LEU A 123 -7.67 8.26 -5.80
CA LEU A 123 -6.79 9.20 -6.49
C LEU A 123 -6.39 8.66 -7.86
N ILE A 124 -5.97 7.39 -7.95
CA ILE A 124 -5.61 6.75 -9.22
C ILE A 124 -6.82 6.74 -10.17
N GLU A 125 -8.03 6.43 -9.69
CA GLU A 125 -9.27 6.50 -10.48
C GLU A 125 -9.50 7.90 -11.06
N THR A 126 -9.31 8.92 -10.23
CA THR A 126 -9.53 10.32 -10.61
C THR A 126 -8.52 10.78 -11.65
N LEU A 127 -7.24 10.53 -11.39
CA LEU A 127 -6.14 10.98 -12.26
C LEU A 127 -6.10 10.19 -13.57
N ARG A 128 -6.36 8.87 -13.56
CA ARG A 128 -6.35 8.06 -14.80
C ARG A 128 -7.45 8.45 -15.78
N GLN A 129 -8.57 8.99 -15.29
CA GLN A 129 -9.69 9.43 -16.11
C GLN A 129 -9.49 10.85 -16.67
N GLY A 130 -8.43 11.55 -16.26
CA GLY A 130 -8.20 12.96 -16.61
C GLY A 130 -9.20 13.92 -15.96
N LEU A 131 -9.89 13.48 -14.89
CA LEU A 131 -10.96 14.21 -14.22
C LEU A 131 -10.50 14.96 -12.96
N GLY A 132 -9.19 14.94 -12.64
CA GLY A 132 -8.63 15.60 -11.46
C GLY A 132 -7.72 16.77 -11.78
N LEU A 133 -7.83 17.84 -10.99
CA LEU A 133 -6.71 18.77 -10.79
C LEU A 133 -5.62 17.99 -10.03
N VAL A 134 -4.43 17.92 -10.60
CA VAL A 134 -3.23 17.43 -9.92
C VAL A 134 -3.05 18.31 -8.67
N PRO A 135 -3.12 17.77 -7.44
CA PRO A 135 -2.82 18.58 -6.27
C PRO A 135 -1.33 18.94 -6.34
N ASP A 136 -1.02 20.23 -6.54
CA ASP A 136 0.38 20.69 -6.54
C ASP A 136 1.07 20.42 -5.19
N SER A 137 0.27 20.33 -4.11
CA SER A 137 0.68 19.89 -2.77
C SER A 137 -0.53 19.38 -1.99
N LEU A 138 -0.39 18.27 -1.25
CA LEU A 138 -1.31 17.95 -0.16
C LEU A 138 -0.88 18.69 1.11
N PRO A 139 -1.82 19.02 2.03
CA PRO A 139 -1.51 19.75 3.25
C PRO A 139 -0.43 19.00 4.05
N GLU A 140 0.56 19.74 4.54
CA GLU A 140 1.54 19.20 5.49
C GLU A 140 0.79 18.56 6.66
N ALA A 141 1.10 17.30 6.95
CA ALA A 141 0.57 16.62 8.13
C ALA A 141 1.01 17.42 9.37
N LEU A 142 0.03 17.96 10.10
CA LEU A 142 0.21 18.61 11.39
C LEU A 142 0.55 17.57 12.47
#